data_AF-A0A1W4XE90-F1
#
_entry.id   AF-A0A1W4XE90-F1
#
_cell.length_a   1.000
_cell.length_b   1.000
_cell.length_c   1.000
_cell.angle_alpha   90.00
_cell.angle_beta   90.00
_cell.angle_gamma   90.00
#
_symmetry.space_group_name_H-M   'P 1'
#
loop_
_entity.id
_entity.type
_entity.pdbx_description
1 polymer ?
#
loop_
_entity_poly.entity_id
_entity_poly.type
_entity_poly.pdbx_seq_one_letter_code
_entity_poly.pdbx_strand_id
1 'polypeptide(L)'
;MLFNMNGQEEDNTFENTILSFYIHNDWRGILSIDINYYNITNARRLMWAWPSEEELHFIGKLILEKKLNGVVSVGCGCGLFEWLLGQCTSLNVRGIEINDSWWNSKYSGTKFIPLLFPKLLPQTKLFNNDEALLFCYFNDEIAFQKYVAAYEGNLIFIVGPNKGTNIYANPDPINPKFSSQDSWKMIDIKQFKNSINVVSAFERSTK
;
A
#
# COMPACT_ATOMS: atom_id res chain seq x y z
N MET A 1 34.62 -22.81 -27.34
CA MET A 1 33.98 -23.08 -26.02
C MET A 1 33.45 -21.74 -25.54
N LEU A 2 32.22 -21.39 -25.96
CA LEU A 2 31.59 -20.11 -25.65
C LEU A 2 30.66 -20.33 -24.47
N PHE A 3 30.95 -19.66 -23.35
CA PHE A 3 30.04 -19.53 -22.22
C PHE A 3 28.97 -18.50 -22.62
N ASN A 4 27.73 -18.94 -22.80
CA ASN A 4 26.59 -18.02 -22.85
C ASN A 4 26.17 -17.67 -21.42
N MET A 5 26.39 -16.40 -21.06
CA MET A 5 25.86 -15.77 -19.84
C MET A 5 24.41 -15.32 -20.10
N ASN A 6 23.45 -16.23 -19.95
CA ASN A 6 22.04 -15.86 -19.91
C ASN A 6 21.59 -15.76 -18.46
N GLY A 7 21.36 -14.54 -17.97
CA GLY A 7 20.81 -14.34 -16.64
C GLY A 7 20.37 -12.91 -16.28
N GLN A 8 20.32 -11.94 -17.21
CA GLN A 8 19.98 -10.55 -16.85
C GLN A 8 19.07 -9.76 -17.81
N GLU A 9 18.61 -10.31 -18.95
CA GLU A 9 17.86 -9.49 -19.93
C GLU A 9 16.32 -9.54 -19.83
N GLU A 10 15.72 -10.54 -19.18
CA GLU A 10 14.25 -10.63 -19.11
C GLU A 10 13.61 -9.76 -18.00
N ASP A 11 14.34 -9.45 -16.93
CA ASP A 11 13.81 -8.82 -15.71
C ASP A 11 13.35 -7.36 -15.88
N ASN A 12 13.86 -6.63 -16.88
CA ASN A 12 13.54 -5.22 -17.08
C ASN A 12 12.24 -4.96 -17.86
N THR A 13 11.66 -5.96 -18.52
CA THR A 13 10.51 -5.73 -19.43
C THR A 13 9.23 -5.33 -18.69
N PHE A 14 8.94 -5.97 -17.54
CA PHE A 14 7.75 -5.67 -16.75
C PHE A 14 7.84 -4.30 -16.07
N GLU A 15 8.95 -4.04 -15.36
CA GLU A 15 9.15 -2.74 -14.70
C GLU A 15 9.12 -1.60 -15.74
N ASN A 16 9.78 -1.76 -16.90
CA ASN A 16 9.70 -0.78 -17.98
C ASN A 16 8.28 -0.55 -18.52
N THR A 17 7.46 -1.61 -18.58
CA THR A 17 6.05 -1.49 -18.98
C THR A 17 5.26 -0.66 -17.98
N ILE A 18 5.42 -0.94 -16.68
CA ILE A 18 4.80 -0.15 -15.61
C ILE A 18 5.26 1.31 -15.66
N LEU A 19 6.57 1.54 -15.86
CA LEU A 19 7.13 2.88 -15.98
C LEU A 19 6.58 3.64 -17.20
N SER A 20 6.41 2.95 -18.33
CA SER A 20 5.80 3.55 -19.51
C SER A 20 4.38 4.03 -19.22
N PHE A 21 3.53 3.18 -18.61
CA PHE A 21 2.19 3.58 -18.20
C PHE A 21 2.19 4.74 -17.20
N TYR A 22 3.07 4.70 -16.21
CA TYR A 22 3.21 5.76 -15.21
C TYR A 22 3.58 7.12 -15.84
N ILE A 23 4.57 7.14 -16.72
CA ILE A 23 5.02 8.36 -17.41
C ILE A 23 3.91 8.99 -18.27
N HIS A 24 3.03 8.15 -18.85
CA HIS A 24 1.89 8.59 -19.65
C HIS A 24 0.61 8.80 -18.83
N ASN A 25 0.67 8.68 -17.50
CA ASN A 25 -0.46 8.75 -16.59
C ASN A 25 -1.60 7.75 -16.91
N ASP A 26 -1.26 6.62 -17.51
CA ASP A 26 -2.20 5.56 -17.88
C ASP A 26 -2.31 4.51 -16.76
N TRP A 27 -2.92 4.92 -15.65
CA TRP A 27 -3.14 4.04 -14.50
C TRP A 27 -4.09 2.87 -14.82
N ARG A 28 -5.04 3.06 -15.75
CA ARG A 28 -5.94 1.97 -16.19
C ARG A 28 -5.19 0.89 -16.98
N GLY A 29 -4.19 1.28 -17.77
CA GLY A 29 -3.26 0.37 -18.40
C GLY A 29 -2.62 -0.58 -17.37
N ILE A 30 -2.12 -0.04 -16.25
CA ILE A 30 -1.56 -0.84 -15.15
C ILE A 30 -2.59 -1.80 -14.54
N LEU A 31 -3.82 -1.35 -14.29
CA LEU A 31 -4.88 -2.21 -13.74
C LEU A 31 -5.31 -3.33 -14.71
N SER A 32 -5.16 -3.10 -16.02
CA SER A 32 -5.54 -4.08 -17.06
C SER A 32 -4.53 -5.22 -17.26
N ILE A 33 -3.35 -5.11 -16.66
CA ILE A 33 -2.29 -6.12 -16.75
C ILE A 33 -2.76 -7.41 -16.08
N ASP A 34 -2.74 -8.52 -16.83
CA ASP A 34 -2.86 -9.85 -16.25
C ASP A 34 -1.52 -10.25 -15.62
N ILE A 35 -1.42 -10.09 -14.30
CA ILE A 35 -0.22 -10.44 -13.55
C ILE A 35 0.12 -11.94 -13.57
N ASN A 36 -0.82 -12.82 -13.95
CA ASN A 36 -0.53 -14.26 -14.09
C ASN A 36 0.23 -14.55 -15.38
N TYR A 37 0.12 -13.67 -16.37
CA TYR A 37 0.88 -13.75 -17.61
C TYR A 37 2.35 -13.32 -17.40
N TYR A 38 2.59 -12.42 -16.44
CA TYR A 38 3.94 -11.97 -16.06
C TYR A 38 4.53 -12.84 -14.94
N ASN A 39 5.85 -12.74 -14.74
CA ASN A 39 6.49 -13.36 -13.57
C ASN A 39 5.96 -12.71 -12.28
N ILE A 40 5.12 -13.44 -11.55
CA ILE A 40 4.47 -12.97 -10.31
C ILE A 40 5.48 -12.46 -9.27
N THR A 41 6.72 -12.96 -9.30
CA THR A 41 7.80 -12.50 -8.42
C THR A 41 8.18 -11.05 -8.73
N ASN A 42 8.28 -10.71 -10.02
CA ASN A 42 8.61 -9.35 -10.45
C ASN A 42 7.43 -8.40 -10.21
N ALA A 43 6.20 -8.85 -10.41
CA ALA A 43 5.02 -8.06 -10.07
C ALA A 43 4.97 -7.70 -8.57
N ARG A 44 5.25 -8.67 -7.69
CA ARG A 44 5.26 -8.48 -6.24
C ARG A 44 6.38 -7.57 -5.71
N ARG A 45 7.46 -7.38 -6.48
CA ARG A 45 8.49 -6.38 -6.15
C ARG A 45 7.96 -4.95 -6.22
N LEU A 46 7.01 -4.70 -7.11
CA LEU A 46 6.37 -3.39 -7.25
C LEU A 46 5.11 -3.28 -6.39
N MET A 47 4.26 -4.30 -6.40
CA MET A 47 2.95 -4.25 -5.77
C MET A 47 2.46 -5.64 -5.37
N TRP A 48 2.28 -5.86 -4.07
CA TRP A 48 1.84 -7.14 -3.52
C TRP A 48 0.34 -7.41 -3.74
N ALA A 49 -0.48 -6.37 -3.65
CA ALA A 49 -1.92 -6.44 -3.89
C ALA A 49 -2.25 -5.73 -5.20
N TRP A 50 -2.71 -6.46 -6.22
CA TRP A 50 -3.16 -5.85 -7.48
C TRP A 50 -4.66 -5.55 -7.42
N PRO A 51 -5.08 -4.29 -7.23
CA PRO A 51 -6.49 -3.95 -7.14
C PRO A 51 -7.12 -3.86 -8.53
N SER A 52 -8.45 -3.92 -8.58
CA SER A 52 -9.26 -3.37 -9.67
C SER A 52 -9.72 -1.96 -9.33
N GLU A 53 -10.26 -1.26 -10.32
CA GLU A 53 -10.83 0.08 -10.14
C GLU A 53 -11.95 0.10 -9.08
N GLU A 54 -12.71 -1.00 -8.92
CA GLU A 54 -13.77 -1.07 -7.90
C GLU A 54 -13.19 -1.09 -6.48
N GLU A 55 -12.08 -1.79 -6.23
CA GLU A 55 -11.49 -1.82 -4.88
C GLU A 55 -10.79 -0.49 -4.55
N LEU A 56 -10.24 0.22 -5.53
CA LEU A 56 -9.72 1.58 -5.32
C LEU A 56 -10.85 2.56 -5.00
N HIS A 57 -11.97 2.51 -5.72
CA HIS A 57 -13.16 3.32 -5.42
C HIS A 57 -13.78 2.98 -4.08
N PHE A 58 -13.74 1.71 -3.65
CA PHE A 58 -14.18 1.32 -2.30
C PHE A 58 -13.39 2.07 -1.22
N ILE A 59 -12.06 2.11 -1.33
CA ILE A 59 -11.19 2.84 -0.40
C ILE A 59 -11.50 4.34 -0.46
N GLY A 60 -11.53 4.91 -1.67
CA GLY A 60 -11.77 6.33 -1.88
C GLY A 60 -13.12 6.80 -1.33
N LYS A 61 -14.19 6.03 -1.58
CA LYS A 61 -15.53 6.31 -1.09
C LYS A 61 -15.55 6.43 0.44
N LEU A 62 -14.99 5.45 1.15
CA LEU A 62 -14.99 5.44 2.61
C LEU A 62 -14.22 6.64 3.19
N ILE A 63 -13.11 7.03 2.57
CA ILE A 63 -12.33 8.22 2.97
C ILE A 63 -13.16 9.49 2.83
N LEU A 64 -13.79 9.68 1.66
CA LEU A 64 -14.61 10.86 1.38
C LEU A 64 -15.87 10.93 2.26
N GLU A 65 -16.50 9.79 2.57
CA GLU A 65 -17.64 9.72 3.50
C GLU A 65 -17.27 10.18 4.92
N LYS A 66 -16.01 9.97 5.33
CA LYS A 66 -15.47 10.48 6.60
C LYS A 66 -14.95 11.91 6.51
N LYS A 67 -15.15 12.59 5.38
CA LYS A 67 -14.69 13.97 5.11
C LYS A 67 -13.17 14.14 5.20
N LEU A 68 -12.44 13.06 4.93
CA LEU A 68 -10.99 13.06 4.78
C LEU A 68 -10.66 13.35 3.32
N ASN A 69 -9.48 13.92 3.04
CA ASN A 69 -9.05 14.33 1.71
C ASN A 69 -7.78 13.62 1.23
N GLY A 70 -7.20 12.75 2.05
CA GLY A 70 -5.93 12.11 1.74
C GLY A 70 -5.70 10.77 2.44
N VAL A 71 -4.58 10.16 2.06
CA VAL A 71 -4.07 8.91 2.60
C VAL A 71 -2.58 9.05 2.87
N VAL A 72 -2.19 8.62 4.06
CA VAL A 72 -0.80 8.39 4.42
C VAL A 72 -0.59 6.88 4.56
N SER A 73 0.24 6.31 3.68
CA SER A 73 0.52 4.86 3.66
C SER A 73 1.86 4.56 4.33
N VAL A 74 1.88 3.66 5.31
CA VAL A 74 3.09 3.28 6.06
C VAL A 74 3.64 1.97 5.52
N GLY A 75 4.94 1.96 5.19
CA GLY A 75 5.59 0.81 4.58
C GLY A 75 5.07 0.54 3.17
N CYS A 76 4.80 1.60 2.40
CA CYS A 76 4.23 1.54 1.04
C CYS A 76 5.20 1.02 -0.02
N GLY A 77 6.45 0.75 0.33
CA GLY A 77 7.48 0.41 -0.63
C GLY A 77 7.66 1.51 -1.67
N CYS A 78 7.56 1.16 -2.95
CA CYS A 78 7.71 2.12 -4.05
C CYS A 78 6.48 3.02 -4.26
N GLY A 79 5.34 2.70 -3.63
CA GLY A 79 4.12 3.50 -3.69
C GLY A 79 3.26 3.30 -4.93
N LEU A 80 3.42 2.22 -5.70
CA LEU A 80 2.63 2.00 -6.91
C LEU A 80 1.14 1.84 -6.61
N PHE A 81 0.78 1.05 -5.58
CA PHE A 81 -0.60 0.88 -5.14
C PHE A 81 -1.24 2.22 -4.75
N GLU A 82 -0.51 2.99 -3.97
CA GLU A 82 -0.88 4.31 -3.50
C GLU A 82 -1.04 5.33 -4.63
N TRP A 83 -0.18 5.30 -5.63
CA TRP A 83 -0.31 6.14 -6.81
C TRP A 83 -1.57 5.80 -7.59
N LEU A 84 -1.87 4.51 -7.81
CA LEU A 84 -3.11 4.06 -8.43
C LEU A 84 -4.33 4.54 -7.66
N LEU A 85 -4.30 4.46 -6.32
CA LEU A 85 -5.35 4.98 -5.45
C LEU A 85 -5.55 6.49 -5.67
N GLY A 86 -4.47 7.27 -5.66
CA GLY A 86 -4.51 8.71 -5.91
C GLY A 86 -5.08 9.06 -7.27
N GLN A 87 -4.63 8.38 -8.34
CA GLN A 87 -5.15 8.60 -9.70
C GLN A 87 -6.63 8.24 -9.85
N CYS A 88 -7.06 7.14 -9.23
CA CYS A 88 -8.44 6.66 -9.33
C CYS A 88 -9.43 7.53 -8.54
N THR A 89 -8.99 8.09 -7.41
CA THR A 89 -9.89 8.73 -6.42
C THR A 89 -9.68 10.23 -6.26
N SER A 90 -8.62 10.79 -6.86
CA SER A 90 -8.18 12.18 -6.67
C SER A 90 -7.80 12.52 -5.22
N LEU A 91 -7.56 11.52 -4.37
CA LEU A 91 -7.07 11.73 -3.01
C LEU A 91 -5.60 12.17 -3.01
N ASN A 92 -5.24 12.99 -2.03
CA ASN A 92 -3.83 13.29 -1.76
C ASN A 92 -3.17 12.05 -1.16
N VAL A 93 -2.13 11.50 -1.79
CA VAL A 93 -1.46 10.28 -1.30
C VAL A 93 0.03 10.53 -1.06
N ARG A 94 0.50 10.10 0.10
CA ARG A 94 1.92 10.13 0.49
C ARG A 94 2.31 8.87 1.25
N GLY A 95 3.59 8.52 1.18
CA GLY A 95 4.15 7.34 1.82
C GLY A 95 5.07 7.67 2.99
N ILE A 96 5.16 6.75 3.95
CA ILE A 96 6.16 6.76 5.02
C ILE A 96 7.01 5.50 4.88
N GLU A 97 8.32 5.70 4.80
CA GLU A 97 9.31 4.63 4.73
C GLU A 97 10.44 4.89 5.72
N ILE A 98 11.07 3.81 6.22
CA ILE A 98 12.13 3.94 7.24
C ILE A 98 13.53 3.88 6.63
N ASN A 99 13.67 3.27 5.45
CA ASN A 99 14.96 3.04 4.83
C ASN A 99 15.30 4.13 3.79
N ASP A 100 15.59 5.33 4.29
CA ASP A 100 15.98 6.49 3.49
C ASP A 100 17.14 6.17 2.53
N SER A 101 18.19 5.52 3.05
CA SER A 101 19.38 5.19 2.27
C SER A 101 19.08 4.24 1.11
N TRP A 102 18.16 3.28 1.29
CA TRP A 102 17.68 2.43 0.20
C TRP A 102 16.92 3.23 -0.85
N TRP A 103 15.85 3.93 -0.46
CA TRP A 103 14.92 4.63 -1.37
C TRP A 103 15.51 5.88 -2.06
N ASN A 104 16.67 6.34 -1.61
CA ASN A 104 17.46 7.39 -2.27
C ASN A 104 18.77 6.86 -2.88
N SER A 105 19.02 5.55 -2.83
CA SER A 105 20.14 4.95 -3.56
C SER A 105 19.84 4.86 -5.06
N LYS A 106 20.90 4.81 -5.86
CA LYS A 106 20.82 4.51 -7.31
C LYS A 106 20.28 3.11 -7.64
N TYR A 107 20.10 2.26 -6.63
CA TYR A 107 19.62 0.89 -6.78
C TYR A 107 18.12 0.77 -6.48
N SER A 108 17.50 1.80 -5.91
CA SER A 108 16.05 1.82 -5.74
C SER A 108 15.36 1.98 -7.10
N GLY A 109 14.23 1.28 -7.24
CA GLY A 109 13.32 1.51 -8.36
C GLY A 109 12.63 2.87 -8.25
N THR A 110 11.77 3.16 -9.22
CA THR A 110 10.97 4.39 -9.24
C THR A 110 10.09 4.51 -8.01
N LYS A 111 10.05 5.72 -7.45
CA LYS A 111 9.10 6.11 -6.41
C LYS A 111 7.88 6.73 -7.10
N PHE A 112 6.71 6.10 -6.93
CA PHE A 112 5.48 6.51 -7.62
C PHE A 112 4.71 7.62 -6.88
N ILE A 113 5.02 7.82 -5.59
CA ILE A 113 4.45 8.88 -4.73
C ILE A 113 5.57 9.58 -3.92
N PRO A 114 5.29 10.74 -3.32
CA PRO A 114 6.17 11.34 -2.33
C PRO A 114 6.37 10.42 -1.11
N LEU A 115 7.62 10.13 -0.76
CA LEU A 115 8.00 9.34 0.41
C LEU A 115 8.61 10.23 1.50
N LEU A 116 8.19 10.00 2.74
CA LEU A 116 8.71 10.65 3.93
C LEU A 116 9.55 9.67 4.75
N PHE A 117 10.70 10.14 5.23
CA PHE A 117 11.66 9.34 5.99
C PHE A 117 11.84 9.92 7.41
N PRO A 118 10.95 9.61 8.36
CA PRO A 118 11.07 10.10 9.73
C PRO A 118 12.31 9.50 10.40
N LYS A 119 13.14 10.35 11.02
CA LYS A 119 14.39 9.94 11.70
C LYS A 119 14.16 9.33 13.09
N LEU A 120 13.01 9.58 13.69
CA LEU A 120 12.65 9.13 15.03
C LEU A 120 11.34 8.33 14.95
N LEU A 121 11.03 7.62 16.05
CA LEU A 121 9.74 6.93 16.24
C LEU A 121 8.56 7.83 15.82
N PRO A 122 7.47 7.25 15.30
CA PRO A 122 6.34 8.03 14.81
C PRO A 122 5.80 8.95 15.91
N GLN A 123 5.70 10.24 15.58
CA GLN A 123 5.11 11.28 16.42
C GLN A 123 3.82 11.76 15.76
N THR A 124 2.90 12.34 16.54
CA THR A 124 1.59 12.81 16.05
C THR A 124 1.70 13.75 14.84
N LYS A 125 2.74 14.60 14.81
CA LYS A 125 3.04 15.53 13.71
C LYS A 125 3.35 14.87 12.35
N LEU A 126 3.53 13.56 12.32
CA LEU A 126 3.75 12.80 11.08
C LEU A 126 2.47 12.65 10.24
N PHE A 127 1.31 12.84 10.87
CA PHE A 127 -0.01 12.64 10.29
C PHE A 127 -0.77 13.96 10.25
N ASN A 128 -1.57 14.15 9.20
CA ASN A 128 -2.55 15.22 9.18
C ASN A 128 -3.90 14.68 9.63
N ASN A 129 -4.72 15.53 10.26
CA ASN A 129 -6.03 15.13 10.80
C ASN A 129 -7.09 14.87 9.71
N ASP A 130 -6.80 15.23 8.46
CA ASP A 130 -7.65 15.07 7.28
C ASP A 130 -7.24 13.87 6.40
N GLU A 131 -6.33 13.02 6.88
CA GLU A 131 -5.86 11.84 6.15
C GLU A 131 -6.33 10.54 6.82
N ALA A 132 -6.62 9.53 6.01
CA ALA A 132 -6.71 8.15 6.46
C ALA A 132 -5.32 7.50 6.55
N LEU A 133 -5.15 6.54 7.45
CA LEU A 133 -3.92 5.77 7.58
C LEU A 133 -4.05 4.43 6.85
N LEU A 134 -3.09 4.09 5.99
CA LEU A 134 -3.08 2.85 5.22
C LEU A 134 -1.86 2.00 5.58
N PHE A 135 -2.07 0.70 5.73
CA PHE A 135 -1.01 -0.31 5.80
C PHE A 135 -1.23 -1.31 4.67
N CYS A 136 -0.35 -1.34 3.68
CA CYS A 136 -0.43 -2.28 2.55
C CYS A 136 0.68 -3.31 2.64
N TYR A 137 0.33 -4.58 2.90
CA TYR A 137 1.28 -5.68 3.07
C TYR A 137 2.36 -5.42 4.13
N PHE A 138 2.02 -4.65 5.16
CA PHE A 138 2.88 -4.38 6.30
C PHE A 138 3.11 -5.66 7.13
N ASN A 139 4.31 -5.83 7.68
CA ASN A 139 4.72 -7.10 8.29
C ASN A 139 5.47 -6.94 9.64
N ASP A 140 5.26 -5.81 10.33
CA ASP A 140 5.82 -5.56 11.67
C ASP A 140 4.72 -5.11 12.66
N GLU A 141 4.27 -6.02 13.52
CA GLU A 141 3.23 -5.74 14.53
C GLU A 141 3.61 -4.61 15.49
N ILE A 142 4.89 -4.57 15.90
CA ILE A 142 5.38 -3.62 16.90
C ILE A 142 5.41 -2.22 16.29
N ALA A 143 5.89 -2.11 15.05
CA ALA A 143 5.85 -0.85 14.31
C ALA A 143 4.41 -0.42 14.04
N PHE A 144 3.53 -1.34 13.62
CA PHE A 144 2.11 -1.07 13.41
C PHE A 144 1.48 -0.43 14.65
N GLN A 145 1.65 -1.02 15.83
CA GLN A 145 1.12 -0.47 17.07
C GLN A 145 1.65 0.93 17.38
N LYS A 146 2.94 1.20 17.10
CA LYS A 146 3.52 2.54 17.29
C LYS A 146 2.92 3.58 16.36
N TYR A 147 2.71 3.24 15.08
CA TYR A 147 2.07 4.15 14.12
C TYR A 147 0.60 4.40 14.48
N VAL A 148 -0.14 3.35 14.85
CA VAL A 148 -1.55 3.50 15.28
C VAL A 148 -1.68 4.34 16.56
N ALA A 149 -0.78 4.17 17.53
CA ALA A 149 -0.77 4.94 18.77
C ALA A 149 -0.44 6.43 18.53
N ALA A 150 0.37 6.74 17.53
CA ALA A 150 0.72 8.11 17.16
C ALA A 150 -0.31 8.76 16.20
N TYR A 151 -1.20 7.97 15.61
CA TYR A 151 -2.21 8.46 14.67
C TYR A 151 -3.46 8.96 15.40
N GLU A 152 -3.78 10.24 15.22
CA GLU A 152 -4.92 10.91 15.87
C GLU A 152 -6.20 10.85 15.03
N GLY A 153 -6.11 10.49 13.74
CA GLY A 153 -7.26 10.32 12.86
C GLY A 153 -8.14 9.12 13.25
N ASN A 154 -9.23 8.94 12.50
CA ASN A 154 -10.30 8.01 12.84
C ASN A 154 -10.53 6.88 11.83
N LEU A 155 -9.77 6.84 10.73
CA LEU A 155 -9.93 5.81 9.69
C LEU A 155 -8.58 5.14 9.39
N ILE A 156 -8.57 3.80 9.47
CA ILE A 156 -7.44 2.95 9.11
C ILE A 156 -7.88 1.96 8.04
N PHE A 157 -7.02 1.74 7.05
CA PHE A 157 -7.11 0.64 6.11
C PHE A 157 -5.96 -0.34 6.30
N ILE A 158 -6.26 -1.63 6.20
CA ILE A 158 -5.25 -2.69 6.16
C ILE A 158 -5.51 -3.53 4.91
N VAL A 159 -4.52 -3.56 4.02
CA VAL A 159 -4.51 -4.38 2.80
C VAL A 159 -3.56 -5.55 3.01
N GLY A 160 -4.04 -6.75 2.78
CA GLY A 160 -3.25 -7.95 2.96
C GLY A 160 -3.98 -9.22 2.51
N PRO A 161 -3.39 -10.40 2.72
CA PRO A 161 -3.98 -11.67 2.35
C PRO A 161 -5.23 -11.99 3.18
N ASN A 162 -6.24 -12.59 2.56
CA ASN A 162 -7.42 -13.10 3.26
C ASN A 162 -7.07 -14.31 4.14
N LYS A 163 -7.98 -14.65 5.06
CA LYS A 163 -7.92 -15.85 5.92
C LYS A 163 -7.79 -17.12 5.09
N GLY A 164 -7.05 -18.09 5.63
CA GLY A 164 -6.89 -19.41 5.03
C GLY A 164 -5.88 -19.47 3.87
N THR A 165 -5.09 -18.41 3.67
CA THR A 165 -3.98 -18.41 2.72
C THR A 165 -2.68 -18.81 3.42
N ASN A 166 -1.71 -19.33 2.67
CA ASN A 166 -0.36 -19.63 3.18
C ASN A 166 0.56 -18.39 3.20
N ILE A 167 0.00 -17.19 3.04
CA ILE A 167 0.75 -15.92 3.01
C ILE A 167 0.47 -15.18 4.32
N TYR A 168 1.53 -14.83 5.02
CA TYR A 168 1.46 -14.13 6.29
C TYR A 168 1.61 -12.62 6.10
N ALA A 169 0.74 -11.85 6.76
CA ALA A 169 0.90 -10.41 6.96
C ALA A 169 0.68 -10.10 8.45
N ASN A 170 1.39 -9.08 8.94
CA ASN A 170 1.25 -8.63 10.32
C ASN A 170 1.35 -7.10 10.37
N PRO A 171 0.23 -6.37 10.50
CA PRO A 171 -1.06 -6.81 11.03
C PRO A 171 -1.85 -7.75 10.11
N ASP A 172 -2.62 -8.66 10.72
CA ASP A 172 -3.67 -9.43 10.03
C ASP A 172 -4.73 -8.43 9.53
N PRO A 173 -5.13 -8.46 8.24
CA PRO A 173 -6.06 -7.48 7.71
C PRO A 173 -7.47 -7.61 8.32
N ILE A 174 -7.87 -8.79 8.79
CA ILE A 174 -9.22 -9.05 9.30
C ILE A 174 -9.25 -8.92 10.83
N ASN A 175 -8.25 -9.43 11.52
CA ASN A 175 -8.17 -9.44 12.98
C ASN A 175 -6.86 -8.79 13.46
N PRO A 176 -6.59 -7.51 13.14
CA PRO A 176 -5.39 -6.82 13.57
C PRO A 176 -5.36 -6.68 15.10
N LYS A 177 -4.17 -6.76 15.68
CA LYS A 177 -3.97 -6.55 17.12
C LYS A 177 -3.82 -5.07 17.46
N PHE A 178 -4.95 -4.37 17.53
CA PHE A 178 -5.01 -3.04 18.13
C PHE A 178 -4.73 -3.11 19.64
N SER A 179 -4.24 -2.01 20.23
CA SER A 179 -4.08 -1.94 21.69
C SER A 179 -5.45 -2.07 22.36
N SER A 180 -5.52 -2.69 23.53
CA SER A 180 -6.77 -2.82 24.30
C SER A 180 -7.36 -1.48 24.73
N GLN A 181 -6.57 -0.41 24.68
CA GLN A 181 -6.99 0.96 24.95
C GLN A 181 -7.64 1.63 23.73
N ASP A 182 -7.44 1.08 22.53
CA ASP A 182 -7.95 1.67 21.30
C ASP A 182 -9.35 1.17 20.98
N SER A 183 -10.23 2.10 20.59
CA SER A 183 -11.63 1.82 20.23
C SER A 183 -11.84 1.58 18.73
N TRP A 184 -10.90 0.89 18.07
CA TRP A 184 -10.98 0.57 16.65
C TRP A 184 -11.97 -0.58 16.40
N LYS A 185 -12.88 -0.39 15.45
CA LYS A 185 -13.84 -1.40 15.01
C LYS A 185 -13.80 -1.52 13.50
N MET A 186 -13.83 -2.74 12.97
CA MET A 186 -14.01 -2.94 11.54
C MET A 186 -15.38 -2.42 11.14
N ILE A 187 -15.44 -1.55 10.13
CA ILE A 187 -16.68 -1.02 9.58
C ILE A 187 -17.03 -1.61 8.22
N ASP A 188 -16.04 -2.05 7.46
CA ASP A 188 -16.25 -2.65 6.15
C ASP A 188 -15.04 -3.50 5.72
N ILE A 189 -15.25 -4.40 4.76
CA ILE A 189 -14.23 -5.24 4.15
C ILE A 189 -14.57 -5.55 2.69
N LYS A 190 -13.56 -5.47 1.82
CA LYS A 190 -13.70 -5.80 0.40
C LYS A 190 -12.63 -6.81 -0.03
N GLN A 191 -13.08 -7.93 -0.58
CA GLN A 191 -12.23 -8.90 -1.28
C GLN A 191 -11.84 -8.34 -2.65
N PHE A 192 -10.57 -8.48 -3.03
CA PHE A 192 -10.08 -8.14 -4.36
C PHE A 192 -10.55 -9.20 -5.35
N LYS A 193 -11.23 -8.81 -6.43
CA LYS A 193 -11.87 -9.72 -7.40
C LYS A 193 -10.96 -10.85 -7.91
N ASN A 194 -9.71 -10.52 -8.21
CA ASN A 194 -8.79 -11.42 -8.89
C ASN A 194 -7.57 -11.79 -8.03
N SER A 195 -7.69 -11.68 -6.70
CA SER A 195 -6.59 -12.08 -5.82
C SER A 195 -7.10 -12.61 -4.51
N ILE A 196 -6.19 -13.20 -3.73
CA ILE A 196 -6.46 -13.64 -2.36
C ILE A 196 -6.53 -12.47 -1.37
N ASN A 197 -6.36 -11.23 -1.81
CA ASN A 197 -6.22 -10.08 -0.93
C ASN A 197 -7.54 -9.45 -0.55
N VAL A 198 -7.57 -8.84 0.62
CA VAL A 198 -8.66 -8.02 1.12
C VAL A 198 -8.13 -6.65 1.49
N VAL A 199 -9.03 -5.67 1.47
CA VAL A 199 -8.88 -4.41 2.19
C VAL A 199 -9.94 -4.34 3.27
N SER A 200 -9.51 -4.12 4.51
CA SER A 200 -10.39 -3.93 5.66
C SER A 200 -10.30 -2.49 6.15
N ALA A 201 -11.45 -1.90 6.45
CA ALA A 201 -11.58 -0.56 6.97
C ALA A 201 -11.94 -0.59 8.45
N PHE A 202 -11.21 0.15 9.26
CA PHE A 202 -11.41 0.27 10.71
C PHE A 202 -11.64 1.72 11.09
N GLU A 203 -12.66 1.94 11.90
CA GLU A 203 -13.00 3.26 12.43
C GLU A 203 -12.75 3.30 13.95
N ARG A 204 -12.11 4.38 14.39
CA ARG A 204 -11.98 4.67 15.83
C ARG A 204 -13.27 5.29 16.30
N SER A 205 -13.91 4.68 17.30
CA SER A 205 -15.05 5.31 17.96
C SER A 205 -14.60 6.64 18.59
N THR A 206 -15.20 7.76 18.18
CA THR A 206 -15.04 9.02 18.89
C THR A 206 -15.65 8.88 20.28
N LYS A 207 -14.89 9.19 21.32
CA LYS A 207 -15.45 9.37 22.68
C LYS A 207 -16.36 10.59 22.71
#